data_AF-A0A7X6PW23-F1
#
_entry.id   AF-A0A7X6PW23-F1
#
_cell.length_a   1.000
_cell.length_b   1.000
_cell.length_c   1.000
_cell.angle_alpha   90.00
_cell.angle_beta   90.00
_cell.angle_gamma   90.00
#
_symmetry.space_group_name_H-M   'P 1'
#
loop_
_entity.id
_entity.type
_entity.pdbx_description
1 polymer ?
#
loop_
_entity_poly.entity_id
_entity_poly.type
_entity_poly.pdbx_seq_one_letter_code
_entity_poly.pdbx_strand_id
1 'polypeptide(L)'
;MHATVITRPVEDFKEKEQGAVTGALGVLKEAGIKVAFKPSIHQKFAIMDQKALWYGSINLLSFGESQKSIIRLDNPNISNELLNSVKMQ
;
A
#
# COMPACT_ATOMS: atom_id res chain seq x y z
N MET A 1 14.35 -10.56 -2.27
CA MET A 1 13.01 -10.23 -1.74
C MET A 1 12.20 -9.59 -2.86
N HIS A 2 11.02 -10.10 -3.20
CA HIS A 2 10.17 -9.47 -4.21
C HIS A 2 9.00 -8.77 -3.50
N ALA A 3 9.01 -7.43 -3.52
CA ALA A 3 7.97 -6.61 -2.92
C ALA A 3 7.36 -5.69 -3.96
N THR A 4 6.08 -5.39 -3.82
CA THR A 4 5.38 -4.41 -4.66
C THR A 4 4.56 -3.49 -3.77
N VAL A 5 4.72 -2.18 -3.97
CA VAL A 5 3.89 -1.15 -3.36
C VAL A 5 2.95 -0.61 -4.41
N ILE A 6 1.65 -0.64 -4.11
CA ILE A 6 0.62 0.01 -4.90
C ILE A 6 0.19 1.25 -4.14
N THR A 7 0.33 2.41 -4.78
CA THR A 7 -0.03 3.70 -4.19
C THR A 7 -0.75 4.56 -5.23
N ARG A 8 -1.43 5.61 -4.82
CA ARG A 8 -1.94 6.62 -5.76
C ARG A 8 -0.77 7.42 -6.39
N PRO A 9 -0.94 7.97 -7.60
CA PRO A 9 0.02 8.90 -8.22
C PRO A 9 0.35 10.09 -7.30
N VAL A 10 1.51 10.72 -7.50
CA VAL A 10 1.96 11.85 -6.66
C VAL A 10 0.96 13.02 -6.76
N GLU A 11 0.38 13.19 -7.93
CA GLU A 11 -0.56 14.24 -8.28
C GLU A 11 -1.89 14.13 -7.49
N ASP A 12 -2.22 12.93 -7.01
CA ASP A 12 -3.41 12.66 -6.17
C ASP A 12 -3.19 13.04 -4.69
N PHE A 13 -1.97 13.45 -4.31
CA PHE A 13 -1.68 13.97 -2.97
C PHE A 13 -1.79 15.49 -2.92
N LYS A 14 -2.05 16.03 -1.72
CA LYS A 14 -2.06 17.48 -1.50
C LYS A 14 -0.68 18.03 -1.85
N GLU A 15 -0.62 19.22 -2.45
CA GLU A 15 0.65 19.85 -2.90
C GLU A 15 1.75 19.81 -1.83
N LYS A 16 1.41 20.16 -0.58
CA LYS A 16 2.32 20.12 0.57
C LYS A 16 2.89 18.73 0.92
N GLU A 17 2.25 17.66 0.47
CA GLU A 17 2.63 16.26 0.72
C GLU A 17 3.45 15.68 -0.46
N GLN A 18 3.38 16.28 -1.65
CA GLN A 18 3.98 15.72 -2.87
C GLN A 18 5.50 15.56 -2.78
N GLY A 19 6.20 16.50 -2.13
CA GLY A 19 7.64 16.39 -1.88
C GLY A 19 8.00 15.19 -1.02
N ALA A 20 7.28 14.98 0.09
CA ALA A 20 7.49 13.84 0.98
C ALA A 20 7.17 12.50 0.31
N VAL A 21 6.08 12.45 -0.46
CA VAL A 21 5.69 11.26 -1.24
C VAL A 21 6.76 10.94 -2.28
N THR A 22 7.25 11.93 -3.02
CA THR A 22 8.31 11.74 -4.02
C THR A 22 9.58 11.19 -3.38
N GLY A 23 9.98 11.71 -2.22
CA GLY A 23 11.11 11.18 -1.45
C GLY A 23 10.91 9.72 -1.04
N ALA A 24 9.74 9.38 -0.47
CA ALA A 24 9.42 8.01 -0.09
C ALA A 24 9.42 7.04 -1.29
N LEU A 25 8.91 7.48 -2.45
CA LEU A 25 8.95 6.72 -3.69
C LEU A 25 10.39 6.49 -4.18
N GLY A 26 11.28 7.46 -3.99
CA GLY A 26 12.72 7.32 -4.25
C GLY A 26 13.34 6.20 -3.42
N VAL A 27 13.13 6.23 -2.10
CA VAL A 27 13.63 5.19 -1.17
C VAL A 27 13.14 3.79 -1.56
N LEU A 28 11.86 3.64 -1.92
CA LEU A 28 11.31 2.36 -2.37
C LEU A 28 12.01 1.85 -3.65
N LYS A 29 12.21 2.73 -4.63
CA LYS A 29 12.88 2.39 -5.89
C LYS A 29 14.34 2.02 -5.69
N GLU A 30 15.07 2.79 -4.87
CA GLU A 30 16.47 2.51 -4.52
C GLU A 30 16.62 1.16 -3.82
N ALA A 31 15.64 0.77 -3.00
CA ALA A 31 15.57 -0.54 -2.37
C ALA A 31 15.17 -1.69 -3.33
N GLY A 32 14.96 -1.41 -4.62
CA GLY A 32 14.55 -2.41 -5.62
C GLY A 32 13.08 -2.85 -5.50
N ILE A 33 12.25 -2.09 -4.78
CA ILE A 33 10.82 -2.39 -4.62
C ILE A 33 10.06 -1.90 -5.85
N LYS A 34 9.24 -2.78 -6.45
CA LYS A 34 8.37 -2.39 -7.55
C LYS A 34 7.29 -1.43 -7.06
N VAL A 35 7.13 -0.29 -7.71
CA VAL A 35 6.04 0.65 -7.44
C VAL A 35 5.06 0.62 -8.60
N ALA A 36 3.78 0.46 -8.31
CA ALA A 36 2.69 0.64 -9.26
C ALA A 36 1.75 1.74 -8.77
N PHE A 37 1.24 2.54 -9.70
CA PHE A 37 0.33 3.64 -9.39
C PHE A 37 -1.10 3.27 -9.73
N LYS A 38 -2.05 3.51 -8.83
CA LYS A 38 -3.49 3.33 -9.08
C LYS A 38 -4.25 4.53 -8.52
N PRO A 39 -4.89 5.36 -9.37
CA PRO A 39 -5.70 6.47 -8.90
C PRO A 39 -6.87 6.01 -8.02
N SER A 40 -7.36 6.90 -7.16
CA SER A 40 -8.59 6.69 -6.38
C SER A 40 -8.63 5.41 -5.52
N ILE A 41 -7.46 4.90 -5.09
CA ILE A 41 -7.41 3.81 -4.10
C ILE A 41 -7.59 4.35 -2.69
N HIS A 42 -8.42 3.66 -1.91
CA HIS A 42 -8.67 3.98 -0.50
C HIS A 42 -8.35 2.82 0.44
N GLN A 43 -8.29 1.61 -0.11
CA GLN A 43 -8.00 0.38 0.63
C GLN A 43 -6.57 0.40 1.15
N LYS A 44 -6.37 -0.02 2.40
CA LYS A 44 -5.06 -0.11 3.03
C LYS A 44 -4.86 -1.54 3.50
N PHE A 45 -4.02 -2.25 2.79
CA PHE A 45 -3.72 -3.63 3.12
C PHE A 45 -2.33 -4.05 2.69
N ALA A 46 -1.84 -5.12 3.33
CA ALA A 46 -0.66 -5.86 2.90
C ALA A 46 -1.01 -7.34 2.80
N ILE A 47 -0.47 -7.98 1.77
CA ILE A 47 -0.57 -9.42 1.56
C ILE A 47 0.85 -9.98 1.55
N MET A 48 1.12 -10.94 2.43
CA MET A 48 2.37 -11.69 2.48
C MET A 48 2.11 -13.13 2.06
N ASP A 49 2.95 -13.64 1.16
CA ASP A 49 2.90 -15.01 0.61
C ASP A 49 1.52 -15.43 0.09
N GLN A 50 0.72 -14.46 -0.36
CA GLN A 50 -0.66 -14.65 -0.84
C GLN A 50 -1.61 -15.29 0.20
N LYS A 51 -1.29 -15.17 1.50
CA LYS A 51 -2.05 -15.81 2.60
C LYS A 51 -2.33 -14.87 3.76
N ALA A 52 -1.30 -14.20 4.24
CA ALA A 52 -1.40 -13.34 5.41
C ALA A 52 -1.82 -11.94 4.97
N LEU A 53 -3.07 -11.62 5.27
CA LEU A 53 -3.69 -10.32 5.00
C LEU A 53 -3.67 -9.46 6.26
N TRP A 54 -3.21 -8.23 6.09
CA TRP A 54 -3.24 -7.16 7.06
C TRP A 54 -4.17 -6.09 6.50
N TYR A 55 -5.32 -5.84 7.11
CA TYR A 55 -6.33 -4.90 6.59
C TYR A 55 -6.85 -3.97 7.69
N GLY A 56 -7.00 -2.68 7.41
CA GLY A 56 -7.56 -1.74 8.38
C GLY A 56 -7.45 -0.27 8.02
N SER A 57 -7.57 0.58 9.03
CA SER A 57 -7.56 2.04 8.88
C SER A 57 -6.14 2.65 8.89
N ILE A 58 -5.14 1.85 9.30
CA ILE A 58 -3.72 2.21 9.39
C ILE A 58 -3.08 2.42 8.01
N ASN A 59 -2.14 3.37 7.91
CA ASN A 59 -1.23 3.40 6.77
C ASN A 59 0.03 2.62 7.15
N LEU A 60 0.32 1.55 6.42
CA LEU A 60 1.30 0.53 6.81
C LEU A 60 2.75 1.03 6.90
N LEU A 61 3.06 2.13 6.20
CA LEU A 61 4.39 2.72 6.14
C LEU A 61 4.46 4.12 6.78
N SER A 62 3.38 4.57 7.43
CA SER A 62 3.37 5.88 8.08
C SER A 62 3.83 5.81 9.52
N PHE A 63 4.37 6.91 10.00
CA PHE A 63 4.59 7.17 11.41
C PHE A 63 3.56 8.22 11.90
N GLY A 64 2.97 8.02 13.07
CA GLY A 64 2.03 8.98 13.66
C GLY A 64 1.26 8.43 14.86
N GLU A 65 0.71 9.35 15.67
CA GLU A 65 0.06 9.03 16.95
C GLU A 65 -1.45 8.79 16.84
N SER A 66 -2.01 8.83 15.61
CA SER A 66 -3.45 8.63 15.44
C SER A 66 -3.87 7.22 15.84
N GLN A 67 -4.95 7.10 16.61
CA GLN A 67 -5.55 5.80 16.89
C GLN A 67 -6.06 5.17 15.58
N LYS A 68 -5.52 3.99 15.25
CA LYS A 68 -5.86 3.21 14.07
C LYS A 68 -6.02 1.75 14.47
N SER A 69 -6.77 1.01 13.66
CA SER A 69 -7.03 -0.42 13.83
C SER A 69 -6.52 -1.21 12.64
N ILE A 70 -6.13 -2.45 12.91
CA ILE A 70 -5.74 -3.43 11.92
C ILE A 70 -6.20 -4.83 12.34
N ILE A 71 -6.63 -5.62 11.35
CA ILE A 71 -6.96 -7.03 11.52
C ILE A 71 -5.97 -7.84 10.69
N ARG A 72 -5.48 -8.93 11.28
CA ARG A 72 -4.73 -9.96 10.57
C ARG A 72 -5.64 -11.14 10.28
N LEU A 73 -5.73 -11.52 9.02
CA LEU A 73 -6.49 -12.67 8.53
C LEU A 73 -5.53 -13.62 7.82
N ASP A 74 -5.73 -14.92 8.02
CA ASP A 74 -5.03 -15.96 7.25
C ASP A 74 -6.06 -16.68 6.37
N ASN A 75 -6.37 -16.05 5.24
CA ASN A 75 -7.38 -16.54 4.31
C ASN A 75 -6.94 -16.24 2.87
N PRO A 76 -6.55 -17.27 2.09
CA PRO A 76 -6.11 -17.10 0.71
C PRO A 76 -7.19 -16.54 -0.22
N ASN A 77 -8.46 -16.85 0.00
CA ASN A 77 -9.56 -16.39 -0.86
C ASN A 77 -9.73 -14.87 -0.74
N ILE A 78 -9.80 -14.36 0.48
CA ILE A 78 -9.90 -12.91 0.75
C ILE A 78 -8.65 -12.19 0.24
N SER A 79 -7.46 -12.78 0.44
CA SER A 79 -6.20 -12.23 -0.06
C SER A 79 -6.22 -12.10 -1.59
N ASN A 80 -6.71 -13.12 -2.29
CA ASN A 80 -6.81 -13.12 -3.76
C ASN A 80 -7.83 -12.09 -4.27
N GLU A 81 -9.00 -11.97 -3.63
CA GLU A 81 -10.00 -10.96 -3.99
C GLU A 81 -9.44 -9.54 -3.86
N LEU A 82 -8.78 -9.23 -2.74
CA LEU A 82 -8.15 -7.93 -2.54
C LEU A 82 -7.02 -7.67 -3.54
N LEU A 83 -6.17 -8.67 -3.81
CA LEU A 83 -5.14 -8.55 -4.82
C LEU A 83 -5.73 -8.26 -6.20
N ASN A 84 -6.83 -8.91 -6.57
CA ASN A 84 -7.50 -8.67 -7.84
C ASN A 84 -8.18 -7.29 -7.90
N SER A 85 -8.65 -6.74 -6.77
CA SER A 85 -9.23 -5.40 -6.72
C SER A 85 -8.24 -4.27 -7.06
N VAL A 86 -6.94 -4.51 -6.82
CA VAL A 86 -5.87 -3.53 -7.06
C VAL A 86 -5.06 -3.81 -8.33
N LYS A 87 -5.14 -5.02 -8.89
CA LYS A 87 -4.59 -5.29 -10.23
C LYS A 87 -5.23 -4.36 -11.25
N MET A 88 -4.42 -3.85 -12.16
CA MET A 88 -4.88 -3.22 -13.38
C MET A 88 -5.17 -4.33 -14.39
N GLN A 89 -6.32 -4.26 -15.07
CA GLN A 89 -6.49 -4.96 -16.36
C GLN A 89 -5.53 -4.36 -17.38
#